data_AF-M5U9N6-F1
#
_entry.id   AF-M5U9N6-F1
#
_cell.length_a   1.000
_cell.length_b   1.000
_cell.length_c   1.000
_cell.angle_alpha   90.00
_cell.angle_beta   90.00
_cell.angle_gamma   90.00
#
_symmetry.space_group_name_H-M   'P 1'
#
loop_
_entity.id
_entity.type
_entity.pdbx_description
1 polymer ?
#
loop_
_entity_poly.entity_id
_entity_poly.type
_entity_poly.pdbx_seq_one_letter_code
_entity_poly.pdbx_strand_id
1 'polypeptide(L)' 'MEATRVFLSKGARVVMLNRNADKSAAAIDNLQQEFGVDANVTFVQMDLAVLGSVRAAATKVLDDVPMIDA' A
#
# COMPACT_ATOMS: atom_id res chain seq x y z
N MET A 1 -9.72 -6.64 1.26
CA MET A 1 -8.32 -6.56 0.80
C MET A 1 -7.71 -7.96 0.84
N GLU A 2 -8.24 -8.89 0.05
CA GLU A 2 -7.78 -10.29 0.12
C GLU A 2 -6.43 -10.49 -0.59
N ALA A 3 -6.21 -9.77 -1.71
CA ALA A 3 -4.95 -9.84 -2.44
C ALA A 3 -3.74 -9.44 -1.56
N THR A 4 -3.86 -8.35 -0.80
CA THR A 4 -2.83 -7.90 0.14
C THR A 4 -2.46 -8.98 1.15
N ARG A 5 -3.46 -9.67 1.73
CA ARG A 5 -3.21 -10.78 2.67
C ARG A 5 -2.46 -11.93 2.01
N VAL A 6 -2.83 -12.30 0.80
CA VAL A 6 -2.19 -13.39 0.05
C VAL A 6 -0.74 -13.05 -0.31
N PHE A 7 -0.44 -11.79 -0.62
CA PHE A 7 0.93 -11.36 -0.89
C PHE A 7 1.77 -11.27 0.39
N LEU A 8 1.21 -10.71 1.46
CA LEU A 8 1.88 -10.64 2.76
C LEU A 8 2.17 -12.04 3.34
N SER A 9 1.24 -12.99 3.21
CA SER A 9 1.47 -14.37 3.67
C SER A 9 2.57 -15.10 2.91
N LYS A 10 2.92 -14.61 1.70
CA LYS A 10 4.06 -15.08 0.90
C LYS A 10 5.34 -14.29 1.16
N GLY A 11 5.34 -13.35 2.11
CA GLY A 11 6.50 -12.52 2.46
C GLY A 11 6.76 -11.37 1.48
N ALA A 12 5.81 -11.05 0.60
CA ALA A 12 5.97 -9.93 -0.32
C ALA A 12 5.82 -8.59 0.42
N ARG A 13 6.49 -7.55 -0.09
CA ARG A 13 6.21 -6.16 0.28
C ARG A 13 5.01 -5.68 -0.53
N VAL A 14 4.00 -5.13 0.13
CA VAL A 14 2.78 -4.64 -0.52
C VAL A 14 2.65 -3.14 -0.35
N VAL A 15 2.45 -2.43 -1.46
CA VAL A 15 2.18 -0.99 -1.47
C VAL A 15 0.74 -0.78 -1.92
N MET A 16 -0.09 -0.26 -1.04
CA MET A 16 -1.52 -0.03 -1.31
C MET A 16 -1.74 1.39 -1.82
N LEU A 17 -2.34 1.51 -3.00
CA LEU A 17 -2.72 2.80 -3.58
C LEU A 17 -4.20 3.05 -3.34
N ASN A 18 -4.51 3.96 -2.41
CA ASN A 18 -5.88 4.19 -1.95
C ASN A 18 -6.21 5.69 -1.86
N ARG A 19 -7.49 6.04 -2.07
CA ARG A 19 -7.93 7.45 -1.98
C ARG A 19 -8.08 7.95 -0.55
N ASN A 20 -8.47 7.07 0.39
CA ASN A 20 -8.78 7.45 1.77
C ASN A 20 -7.67 6.95 2.71
N ALA A 21 -6.94 7.89 3.32
CA ALA A 21 -5.84 7.60 4.22
C ALA A 21 -6.31 6.92 5.52
N ASP A 22 -7.41 7.37 6.13
CA ASP A 22 -7.92 6.83 7.39
C ASP A 22 -8.33 5.36 7.26
N LYS A 23 -9.03 5.02 6.17
CA LYS A 23 -9.39 3.63 5.87
C LYS A 23 -8.17 2.77 5.57
N SER A 24 -7.12 3.36 5.00
CA SER A 24 -5.87 2.65 4.71
C SER A 24 -5.06 2.40 5.97
N ALA A 25 -5.00 3.38 6.89
CA ALA A 25 -4.37 3.23 8.19
C ALA A 25 -5.05 2.11 9.01
N ALA A 26 -6.38 2.15 9.12
CA ALA A 26 -7.12 1.09 9.80
C ALA A 26 -6.92 -0.30 9.15
N ALA A 27 -6.76 -0.36 7.83
CA ALA A 27 -6.45 -1.61 7.15
C ALA A 27 -5.03 -2.10 7.43
N ILE A 28 -4.05 -1.20 7.47
CA ILE A 28 -2.66 -1.53 7.85
C ILE A 28 -2.61 -2.04 9.29
N ASP A 29 -3.29 -1.37 10.23
CA ASP A 29 -3.32 -1.81 11.62
C ASP A 29 -3.89 -3.23 11.74
N ASN A 30 -5.00 -3.52 11.05
CA ASN A 30 -5.56 -4.86 11.00
C ASN A 30 -4.59 -5.89 10.40
N LEU A 31 -3.87 -5.53 9.33
CA LEU A 31 -2.88 -6.40 8.70
C LEU A 31 -1.65 -6.62 9.59
N GLN A 32 -1.21 -5.60 10.32
CA GLN A 32 -0.11 -5.73 11.29
C GLN A 32 -0.52 -6.57 12.50
N GLN A 33 -1.80 -6.52 12.94
CA GLN A 33 -2.30 -7.43 13.96
C GLN A 33 -2.36 -8.89 13.47
N GLU A 34 -2.68 -9.10 12.19
CA GLU A 34 -2.84 -10.43 11.59
C GLU A 34 -1.49 -11.09 11.22
N PHE A 35 -0.56 -10.31 10.65
CA PHE A 35 0.72 -10.80 10.11
C PHE A 35 1.95 -10.41 10.96
N GLY A 36 1.75 -9.63 12.01
CA GLY A 36 2.82 -9.09 12.87
C GLY A 36 3.21 -7.65 12.52
N VAL A 37 3.80 -6.95 13.48
CA VAL A 37 4.25 -5.55 13.33
C VAL A 37 5.28 -5.36 12.21
N ASP A 38 5.98 -6.42 11.83
CA ASP A 38 6.96 -6.44 10.75
C ASP A 38 6.33 -6.64 9.35
N ALA A 39 4.99 -6.71 9.26
CA ALA A 39 4.30 -6.80 7.99
C ALA A 39 4.70 -5.63 7.09
N ASN A 40 5.32 -5.96 5.96
CA ASN A 40 5.94 -5.00 5.04
C ASN A 40 4.86 -4.39 4.12
N VAL A 41 3.90 -3.70 4.75
CA VAL A 41 2.77 -3.05 4.09
C VAL A 41 2.87 -1.54 4.24
N THR A 42 2.76 -0.84 3.11
CA THR A 42 2.72 0.62 3.07
C THR A 42 1.50 1.08 2.29
N PHE A 43 1.09 2.33 2.49
CA PHE A 43 0.08 2.93 1.62
C PHE A 43 0.60 4.25 1.04
N VAL A 44 0.17 4.52 -0.18
CA VAL A 44 0.35 5.81 -0.84
C VAL A 44 -1.03 6.32 -1.23
N GLN A 45 -1.33 7.56 -0.84
CA GLN A 45 -2.61 8.17 -1.17
C GLN A 45 -2.67 8.47 -2.67
N MET A 46 -3.65 7.90 -3.35
CA MET A 46 -3.87 8.11 -4.78
C MET A 46 -5.36 8.20 -5.09
N ASP A 47 -5.76 9.30 -5.72
CA ASP A 47 -7.08 9.46 -6.33
C ASP A 47 -6.94 9.43 -7.85
N LEU A 48 -7.48 8.37 -8.48
CA LEU A 48 -7.50 8.22 -9.94
C LEU A 48 -8.35 9.28 -10.64
N ALA A 49 -9.29 9.93 -9.93
CA ALA A 49 -10.07 11.03 -10.50
C ALA A 49 -9.26 12.34 -10.58
N VAL A 50 -8.11 12.42 -9.90
CA VAL A 50 -7.27 13.62 -9.83
C VAL A 50 -5.89 13.30 -10.38
N LEU A 51 -5.60 13.72 -11.62
CA LEU A 51 -4.31 13.45 -12.27
C LEU A 51 -3.10 13.95 -11.46
N GLY A 52 -3.26 15.07 -10.74
CA GLY A 52 -2.23 15.58 -9.82
C GLY A 52 -1.91 14.60 -8.67
N SER A 53 -2.93 13.93 -8.14
CA SER A 53 -2.76 12.89 -7.11
C SER A 53 -2.08 11.65 -7.68
N VAL A 54 -2.44 11.23 -8.90
CA VAL A 54 -1.77 10.11 -9.59
C VAL A 54 -0.27 10.41 -9.78
N ARG A 55 0.08 11.62 -10.23
CA ARG A 55 1.49 12.01 -10.42
C ARG A 55 2.26 12.02 -9.09
N ALA A 56 1.68 12.61 -8.04
CA ALA A 56 2.29 12.64 -6.72
C ALA A 56 2.50 11.23 -6.15
N ALA A 57 1.49 10.35 -6.30
CA ALA A 57 1.58 8.96 -5.88
C ALA A 57 2.65 8.20 -6.66
N ALA A 58 2.72 8.37 -7.98
CA ALA A 58 3.73 7.73 -8.82
C ALA A 58 5.15 8.15 -8.45
N THR A 59 5.39 9.45 -8.20
CA THR A 59 6.69 9.93 -7.70
C THR A 59 7.05 9.27 -6.38
N LYS A 60 6.11 9.23 -5.42
CA LYS A 60 6.36 8.61 -4.12
C LYS A 60 6.65 7.12 -4.22
N VAL A 61 5.94 6.40 -5.08
CA VAL A 61 6.20 4.99 -5.35
C VAL A 61 7.58 4.78 -5.97
N LEU A 62 7.99 5.61 -6.94
CA LEU A 62 9.32 5.51 -7.55
C LEU A 62 10.45 5.78 -6.56
N ASP A 63 10.25 6.69 -5.61
CA ASP A 63 11.23 7.01 -4.58
C ASP A 63 11.34 5.89 -3.52
N ASP A 64 10.21 5.34 -3.09
CA ASP A 64 10.14 4.39 -1.98
C ASP A 64 10.26 2.91 -2.43
N VAL A 65 10.00 2.61 -3.72
CA VAL A 65 9.87 1.26 -4.26
C VAL A 65 10.69 1.13 -5.56
N PRO A 66 11.93 0.60 -5.50
CA PRO A 66 12.84 0.59 -6.65
C PRO A 66 12.42 -0.36 -7.77
N MET A 67 11.59 -1.37 -7.47
CA MET A 67 11.07 -2.34 -8.44
C MET A 67 9.71 -2.85 -7.97
N ILE A 68 8.74 -2.92 -8.89
CA ILE A 68 7.40 -3.45 -8.63
C ILE A 68 7.19 -4.65 -9.55
N ASP A 69 6.96 -5.81 -8.94
CA ASP A 69 6.44 -7.00 -9.61
C ASP A 69 4.91 -7.00 -9.41
N ALA A 70 4.14 -6.90 -10.50
CA ALA A 70 2.68 -6.74 -10.49
C ALA A 70 1.95 -7.95 -11.10
#